data_AF-X1KNC0-F1
#
_entry.id   AF-X1KNC0-F1
#
_cell.length_a   1.000
_cell.length_b   1.000
_cell.length_c   1.000
_cell.angle_alpha   90.00
_cell.angle_beta   90.00
_cell.angle_gamma   90.00
#
_symmetry.space_group_name_H-M   'P 1'
#
loop_
_entity.id
_entity.type
_entity.pdbx_description
1 polymer ?
#
loop_
_entity_poly.entity_id
_entity_poly.type
_entity_poly.pdbx_seq_one_letter_code
_entity_poly.pdbx_strand_id
1 'polypeptide(L)'
;MLEQIVIVLSDKFATKRQYKTSLFKGDEEFKSSSVSKLISRVKDTLILGANKEELTIFEKVSEPKFFLNFGDISKSSRGLPFQKYIKTDSGIDSIAIYRGDHIARYSLKESNEFISKNVLKNARDKVAFLSQPKVISQNIVAHVEYPTDHIILMATFDQQGILTLDTVENTVVTNKNFSLGFITSLLNSNFFSWYAYRFIFAKALRTMHLEDYHIGKLPIRRIFFTTSKTTRKKMVEKMKTMDENFKYNEVLNNVEECLPKDKKGNFITNKEKSDVVHDLLAYLAEHMITMNKKKQMLSSKFLTWLESEIIKGSINDLKNKTKVREFYKDSFDELMSVLKQNRIFPKILDLGDRRYETLKKAYDSTMSKLKPLMNKLTATDNLIDQIVYKLYGLTEDEIKVVEGSL
;
A
#
# COMPACT_ATOMS: atom_id res chain seq x y z
N MET A 1 23.90 12.39 -6.21
CA MET A 1 24.66 11.76 -7.31
C MET A 1 23.69 10.94 -8.12
N LEU A 2 23.75 10.98 -9.45
CA LEU A 2 23.00 10.05 -10.30
C LEU A 2 23.77 8.73 -10.33
N GLU A 3 23.09 7.60 -10.13
CA GLU A 3 23.69 6.27 -10.31
C GLU A 3 24.12 6.12 -11.77
N GLN A 4 25.33 5.59 -11.99
CA GLN A 4 25.86 5.33 -13.32
C GLN A 4 25.65 3.85 -13.67
N ILE A 5 25.08 3.59 -14.85
CA ILE A 5 24.96 2.23 -15.39
C ILE A 5 26.07 2.04 -16.42
N VAL A 6 26.98 1.10 -16.16
CA VAL A 6 28.02 0.69 -17.12
C VAL A 6 27.55 -0.58 -17.82
N ILE A 7 27.37 -0.51 -19.13
CA ILE A 7 27.01 -1.67 -19.96
C ILE A 7 28.25 -2.13 -20.72
N VAL A 8 28.73 -3.32 -20.39
CA VAL A 8 29.86 -3.95 -21.09
C VAL A 8 29.31 -4.96 -22.10
N LEU A 9 29.58 -4.72 -23.37
CA LEU A 9 29.18 -5.59 -24.48
C LEU A 9 30.41 -6.27 -25.07
N SER A 10 30.25 -7.55 -25.42
CA SER A 10 31.27 -8.29 -26.17
C SER A 10 31.25 -7.84 -27.63
N ASP A 11 32.42 -7.60 -28.20
CA ASP A 11 32.65 -7.32 -29.63
C ASP A 11 32.29 -8.53 -30.52
N LYS A 12 32.46 -9.74 -29.99
CA LYS A 12 32.05 -11.00 -30.64
C LYS A 12 30.58 -11.30 -30.34
N PHE A 13 29.78 -11.49 -31.39
CA PHE A 13 28.41 -11.97 -31.27
C PHE A 13 28.40 -13.41 -30.74
N ALA A 14 27.96 -13.56 -29.50
CA ALA A 14 27.74 -14.87 -28.88
C ALA A 14 26.36 -14.91 -28.21
N THR A 15 25.59 -15.96 -28.50
CA THR A 15 24.27 -16.22 -27.91
C THR A 15 24.42 -16.75 -26.48
N LYS A 16 24.82 -15.88 -25.55
CA LYS A 16 24.79 -16.20 -24.11
C LYS A 16 23.34 -16.17 -23.61
N ARG A 17 22.92 -17.21 -22.89
CA ARG A 17 21.59 -17.31 -22.24
C ARG A 17 21.46 -16.44 -21.00
N GLN A 18 22.58 -16.01 -20.42
CA GLN A 18 22.65 -15.21 -19.20
C GLN A 18 23.52 -13.97 -19.42
N TYR A 19 23.38 -12.97 -18.53
CA TYR A 19 24.28 -11.83 -18.40
C TYR A 19 24.74 -11.71 -16.94
N LYS A 20 25.95 -11.18 -16.72
CA LYS A 20 26.46 -10.87 -15.38
C LYS A 20 25.95 -9.48 -14.99
N THR A 21 25.48 -9.33 -13.77
CA THR A 21 25.21 -8.02 -13.15
C THR A 21 26.04 -7.91 -11.88
N SER A 22 26.59 -6.72 -11.65
CA SER A 22 27.49 -6.45 -10.54
C SER A 22 27.21 -5.07 -9.96
N LEU A 23 27.32 -4.94 -8.64
CA LEU A 23 27.29 -3.67 -7.93
C LEU A 23 28.70 -3.32 -7.45
N PHE A 24 29.08 -2.07 -7.69
CA PHE A 24 30.37 -1.52 -7.31
C PHE A 24 30.19 -0.43 -6.25
N LYS A 25 31.10 -0.37 -5.29
CA LYS A 25 31.22 0.73 -4.34
C LYS A 25 32.66 1.25 -4.41
N GLY A 26 32.85 2.38 -5.09
CA GLY A 26 34.18 2.77 -5.55
C GLY A 26 34.70 1.75 -6.56
N ASP A 27 35.93 1.27 -6.36
CA ASP A 27 36.58 0.30 -7.25
C ASP A 27 36.31 -1.16 -6.87
N GLU A 28 35.59 -1.41 -5.77
CA GLU A 28 35.32 -2.76 -5.27
C GLU A 28 33.97 -3.30 -5.76
N GLU A 29 34.00 -4.45 -6.44
CA GLU A 29 32.82 -5.27 -6.72
C GLU A 29 32.39 -5.98 -5.42
N PHE A 30 31.26 -5.59 -4.85
CA PHE A 30 30.79 -6.18 -3.58
C PHE A 30 29.59 -7.12 -3.76
N LYS A 31 28.96 -7.14 -4.94
CA LYS A 31 27.85 -8.05 -5.25
C LYS A 31 27.84 -8.40 -6.72
N SER A 32 27.75 -9.68 -7.05
CA SER A 32 27.68 -10.19 -8.42
C SER A 32 26.67 -11.32 -8.54
N SER A 33 25.96 -11.38 -9.67
CA SER A 33 25.15 -12.54 -10.02
C SER A 33 25.06 -12.75 -11.54
N SER A 34 24.63 -13.94 -11.93
CA SER A 34 24.27 -14.26 -13.31
C SER A 34 22.76 -14.30 -13.44
N VAL A 35 22.20 -13.50 -14.34
CA VAL A 35 20.76 -13.39 -14.57
C VAL A 35 20.42 -14.00 -15.92
N SER A 36 19.39 -14.85 -15.95
CA SER A 36 18.84 -15.38 -17.18
C SER A 36 18.24 -14.27 -18.05
N LYS A 37 18.62 -14.21 -19.32
CA LYS A 37 18.03 -13.26 -20.28
C LYS A 37 16.53 -13.51 -20.50
N LEU A 38 16.04 -14.71 -20.18
CA LEU A 38 14.62 -15.02 -20.24
C LEU A 38 13.82 -14.13 -19.27
N ILE A 39 14.36 -13.89 -18.07
CA ILE A 39 13.74 -13.04 -17.04
C ILE A 39 13.52 -11.64 -17.60
N SER A 40 14.58 -11.06 -18.17
CA SER A 40 14.52 -9.70 -18.74
C SER A 40 13.60 -9.60 -19.96
N ARG A 41 13.47 -10.67 -20.74
CA ARG A 41 12.50 -10.72 -21.85
C ARG A 41 11.06 -10.81 -21.35
N VAL A 42 10.80 -11.64 -20.35
CA VAL A 42 9.44 -11.83 -19.78
C VAL A 42 8.96 -10.55 -19.10
N LYS A 43 9.85 -9.85 -18.40
CA LYS A 43 9.51 -8.63 -17.67
C LYS A 43 9.77 -7.36 -18.45
N ASP A 44 10.38 -7.43 -19.64
CA ASP A 44 10.79 -6.26 -20.41
C ASP A 44 11.57 -5.25 -19.54
N THR A 45 12.47 -5.77 -18.70
CA THR A 45 13.27 -5.02 -17.73
C THR A 45 14.65 -5.68 -17.59
N LEU A 46 15.73 -4.89 -17.68
CA LEU A 46 17.07 -5.37 -17.32
C LEU A 46 17.20 -5.39 -15.79
N ILE A 47 17.39 -6.57 -15.21
CA ILE A 47 17.50 -6.73 -13.75
C ILE A 47 18.93 -6.37 -13.33
N LEU A 48 19.04 -5.46 -12.37
CA LEU A 48 20.30 -4.96 -11.86
C LEU A 48 20.48 -5.35 -10.38
N GLY A 49 21.68 -5.81 -10.01
CA GLY A 49 22.07 -6.00 -8.60
C GLY A 49 21.30 -7.08 -7.82
N ALA A 50 20.54 -7.95 -8.50
CA ALA A 50 19.84 -9.06 -7.87
C ALA A 50 20.83 -10.13 -7.37
N ASN A 51 20.68 -10.66 -6.15
CA ASN A 51 21.39 -11.86 -5.68
C ASN A 51 20.64 -13.15 -6.05
N LYS A 52 21.26 -14.27 -5.70
CA LYS A 52 20.73 -15.62 -5.95
C LYS A 52 19.42 -15.86 -5.20
N GLU A 53 19.28 -15.34 -3.99
CA GLU A 53 18.09 -15.50 -3.16
C GLU A 53 16.89 -14.73 -3.76
N GLU A 54 17.10 -13.48 -4.17
CA GLU A 54 16.13 -12.63 -4.87
C GLU A 54 15.69 -13.30 -6.19
N LEU A 55 16.64 -13.83 -6.97
CA LEU A 55 16.33 -14.53 -8.22
C LEU A 55 15.56 -15.84 -7.99
N THR A 56 15.83 -16.55 -6.89
CA THR A 56 15.09 -17.77 -6.52
C THR A 56 13.63 -17.47 -6.22
N ILE A 57 13.36 -16.39 -5.47
CA ILE A 57 11.99 -15.92 -5.21
C ILE A 57 11.32 -15.50 -6.54
N PHE A 58 12.04 -14.76 -7.39
CA PHE A 58 11.54 -14.35 -8.70
C PHE A 58 11.11 -15.55 -9.56
N GLU A 59 11.96 -16.58 -9.67
CA GLU A 59 11.69 -17.78 -10.45
C GLU A 59 10.46 -18.52 -9.90
N LYS A 60 10.36 -18.65 -8.57
CA LYS A 60 9.20 -19.27 -7.89
C LYS A 60 7.89 -18.58 -8.27
N VAL A 61 7.83 -17.25 -8.21
CA VAL A 61 6.60 -16.49 -8.48
C VAL A 61 6.36 -16.19 -9.96
N SER A 62 7.25 -16.67 -10.83
CA SER A 62 7.12 -16.59 -12.29
C SER A 62 6.60 -17.90 -12.90
N GLU A 63 6.38 -18.95 -12.10
CA GLU A 63 5.86 -20.25 -12.57
C GLU A 63 4.41 -20.11 -13.08
N PRO A 64 4.16 -20.21 -14.40
CA PRO A 64 2.85 -19.94 -15.00
C PRO A 64 1.75 -20.88 -14.51
N LYS A 65 2.12 -22.07 -14.03
CA LYS A 65 1.18 -23.03 -13.42
C LYS A 65 0.48 -22.45 -12.18
N PHE A 66 1.18 -21.63 -11.38
CA PHE A 66 0.67 -21.11 -10.11
C PHE A 66 0.36 -19.62 -10.14
N PHE A 67 0.98 -18.88 -11.05
CA PHE A 67 0.90 -17.42 -11.12
C PHE A 67 0.40 -16.92 -12.48
N LEU A 68 -0.19 -15.73 -12.43
CA LEU A 68 -0.65 -14.90 -13.54
C LEU A 68 0.12 -13.58 -13.49
N ASN A 69 0.06 -12.79 -14.57
CA ASN A 69 0.39 -11.38 -14.49
C ASN A 69 -0.84 -10.60 -14.04
N PHE A 70 -0.62 -9.52 -13.28
CA PHE A 70 -1.68 -8.62 -12.84
C PHE A 70 -2.49 -8.03 -14.01
N GLY A 71 -1.83 -7.79 -15.14
CA GLY A 71 -2.47 -7.33 -16.38
C GLY A 71 -3.42 -8.37 -17.01
N ASP A 72 -3.31 -9.66 -16.65
CA ASP A 72 -4.22 -10.70 -17.14
C ASP A 72 -5.60 -10.64 -16.48
N ILE A 73 -5.71 -9.97 -15.32
CA ILE A 73 -6.92 -9.93 -14.50
C ILE A 73 -7.50 -8.53 -14.29
N SER A 74 -6.85 -7.51 -14.84
CA SER A 74 -7.21 -6.12 -14.60
C SER A 74 -6.81 -5.21 -15.75
N LYS A 75 -7.36 -4.00 -15.76
CA LYS A 75 -6.95 -2.90 -16.62
C LYS A 75 -6.79 -1.65 -15.78
N SER A 76 -5.67 -0.96 -15.93
CA SER A 76 -5.38 0.24 -15.16
C SER A 76 -5.29 1.49 -16.04
N SER A 77 -5.52 2.63 -15.41
CA SER A 77 -5.33 3.92 -16.06
C SER A 77 -5.13 5.03 -15.05
N ARG A 78 -4.25 5.99 -15.37
CA ARG A 78 -4.13 7.27 -14.63
C ARG A 78 -5.48 7.98 -14.52
N GLY A 79 -5.67 8.87 -13.56
CA GLY A 79 -6.86 9.73 -13.48
C GLY A 79 -6.94 10.79 -14.60
N LEU A 80 -7.80 11.79 -14.40
CA LEU A 80 -8.02 12.90 -15.32
C LEU A 80 -6.85 13.90 -15.25
N PRO A 81 -6.31 14.39 -16.38
CA PRO A 81 -5.28 15.43 -16.40
C PRO A 81 -5.89 16.84 -16.23
N PHE A 82 -6.75 16.99 -15.21
CA PHE A 82 -7.67 18.14 -15.04
C PHE A 82 -7.28 19.07 -13.88
N GLN A 83 -6.01 19.06 -13.45
CA GLN A 83 -5.51 19.85 -12.35
C GLN A 83 -5.80 21.35 -12.49
N LYS A 84 -5.70 21.88 -13.71
CA LYS A 84 -5.99 23.28 -14.01
C LYS A 84 -7.46 23.70 -13.78
N TYR A 85 -8.37 22.74 -13.58
CA TYR A 85 -9.80 22.99 -13.37
C TYR A 85 -10.24 22.83 -11.92
N ILE A 86 -9.31 22.52 -11.00
CA ILE A 86 -9.60 22.35 -9.57
C ILE A 86 -10.07 23.67 -8.96
N LYS A 87 -11.09 23.56 -8.10
CA LYS A 87 -11.55 24.63 -7.21
C LYS A 87 -11.62 24.11 -5.78
N THR A 88 -11.48 25.01 -4.80
CA THR A 88 -11.58 24.69 -3.36
C THR A 88 -13.01 24.81 -2.82
N ASP A 89 -13.91 25.40 -3.60
CA ASP A 89 -15.26 25.72 -3.16
C ASP A 89 -16.25 24.75 -3.83
N SER A 90 -17.10 24.11 -3.01
CA SER A 90 -18.13 23.18 -3.48
C SER A 90 -19.33 23.93 -4.07
N GLY A 91 -19.27 24.29 -5.35
CA GLY A 91 -20.43 24.84 -6.07
C GLY A 91 -21.51 23.78 -6.35
N ILE A 92 -22.75 24.23 -6.65
CA ILE A 92 -23.92 23.38 -6.94
C ILE A 92 -23.64 22.31 -8.04
N ASP A 93 -22.82 22.65 -9.03
CA ASP A 93 -22.47 21.77 -10.16
C ASP A 93 -21.05 21.19 -10.08
N SER A 94 -20.52 21.04 -8.87
CA SER A 94 -19.19 20.53 -8.62
C SER A 94 -19.20 19.07 -8.13
N ILE A 95 -18.15 18.32 -8.46
CA ILE A 95 -17.91 16.95 -8.00
C ILE A 95 -16.53 16.92 -7.34
N ALA A 96 -16.43 16.27 -6.18
CA ALA A 96 -15.17 16.06 -5.49
C ALA A 96 -14.20 15.23 -6.36
N ILE A 97 -12.93 15.63 -6.39
CA ILE A 97 -11.88 14.94 -7.13
C ILE A 97 -10.69 14.63 -6.23
N TYR A 98 -10.02 13.50 -6.47
CA TYR A 98 -8.94 13.01 -5.61
C TYR A 98 -7.61 12.88 -6.38
N ARG A 99 -6.54 13.48 -5.86
CA ARG A 99 -5.15 13.18 -6.24
C ARG A 99 -4.45 12.20 -5.30
N GLY A 100 -3.23 11.78 -5.67
CA GLY A 100 -2.40 10.83 -4.94
C GLY A 100 -2.24 11.15 -3.45
N ASP A 101 -2.13 12.42 -3.06
CA ASP A 101 -1.98 12.84 -1.65
C ASP A 101 -3.14 12.41 -0.73
N HIS A 102 -4.32 12.17 -1.31
CA HIS A 102 -5.49 11.68 -0.57
C HIS A 102 -5.43 10.18 -0.32
N ILE A 103 -4.60 9.43 -1.06
CA ILE A 103 -4.48 7.98 -0.96
C ILE A 103 -3.35 7.64 0.00
N ALA A 104 -3.64 6.73 0.92
CA ALA A 104 -2.67 6.04 1.75
C ALA A 104 -3.05 4.55 1.83
N ARG A 105 -2.20 3.71 2.42
CA ARG A 105 -2.49 2.28 2.61
C ARG A 105 -3.85 2.11 3.32
N TYR A 106 -4.78 1.44 2.65
CA TYR A 106 -6.15 1.20 3.10
C TYR A 106 -6.91 2.47 3.54
N SER A 107 -6.61 3.63 2.95
CA SER A 107 -7.18 4.90 3.41
C SER A 107 -7.35 5.87 2.26
N LEU A 108 -8.54 6.45 2.17
CA LEU A 108 -8.83 7.63 1.34
C LEU A 108 -9.16 8.79 2.28
N LYS A 109 -8.39 9.88 2.19
CA LYS A 109 -8.67 11.13 2.91
C LYS A 109 -9.74 11.91 2.16
N GLU A 110 -10.57 12.64 2.90
CA GLU A 110 -11.52 13.57 2.29
C GLU A 110 -10.79 14.60 1.43
N SER A 111 -11.45 14.97 0.32
CA SER A 111 -10.94 15.97 -0.62
C SER A 111 -11.71 17.26 -0.45
N ASN A 112 -10.97 18.37 -0.40
CA ASN A 112 -11.52 19.72 -0.49
C ASN A 112 -11.36 20.29 -1.91
N GLU A 113 -11.24 19.41 -2.91
CA GLU A 113 -10.99 19.76 -4.30
C GLU A 113 -12.12 19.29 -5.18
N PHE A 114 -12.60 20.21 -6.02
CA PHE A 114 -13.80 20.01 -6.82
C PHE A 114 -13.58 20.40 -8.28
N ILE A 115 -14.28 19.73 -9.19
CA ILE A 115 -14.33 20.06 -10.62
C ILE A 115 -15.78 20.22 -11.07
N SER A 116 -16.04 21.17 -11.97
CA SER A 116 -17.36 21.36 -12.56
C SER A 116 -17.74 20.20 -13.50
N LYS A 117 -18.97 19.72 -13.38
CA LYS A 117 -19.56 18.70 -14.27
C LYS A 117 -19.46 19.07 -15.75
N ASN A 118 -19.45 20.36 -16.10
CA ASN A 118 -19.34 20.79 -17.49
C ASN A 118 -17.99 20.43 -18.13
N VAL A 119 -16.89 20.48 -17.37
CA VAL A 119 -15.55 20.13 -17.86
C VAL A 119 -15.45 18.62 -18.16
N LEU A 120 -16.16 17.80 -17.38
CA LEU A 120 -16.18 16.34 -17.54
C LEU A 120 -16.79 15.87 -18.87
N LYS A 121 -17.64 16.69 -19.50
CA LYS A 121 -18.27 16.39 -20.79
C LYS A 121 -17.25 16.12 -21.91
N ASN A 122 -16.02 16.64 -21.78
CA ASN A 122 -14.93 16.49 -22.74
C ASN A 122 -14.13 15.18 -22.57
N ALA A 123 -14.42 14.37 -21.54
CA ALA A 123 -13.68 13.15 -21.21
C ALA A 123 -14.61 11.99 -20.85
N ARG A 124 -15.73 11.83 -21.56
CA ARG A 124 -16.81 10.88 -21.22
C ARG A 124 -16.34 9.46 -21.00
N ASP A 125 -15.54 8.90 -21.92
CA ASP A 125 -15.07 7.51 -21.81
C ASP A 125 -14.14 7.31 -20.62
N LYS A 126 -13.28 8.30 -20.35
CA LYS A 126 -12.40 8.29 -19.19
C LYS A 126 -13.19 8.39 -17.90
N VAL A 127 -14.19 9.27 -17.84
CA VAL A 127 -15.09 9.39 -16.70
C VAL A 127 -15.85 8.09 -16.49
N ALA A 128 -16.38 7.46 -17.55
CA ALA A 128 -17.05 6.17 -17.46
C ALA A 128 -16.12 5.06 -16.93
N PHE A 129 -14.84 5.04 -17.37
CA PHE A 129 -13.85 4.13 -16.83
C PHE A 129 -13.62 4.37 -15.33
N LEU A 130 -13.41 5.62 -14.93
CA LEU A 130 -13.14 6.01 -13.54
C LEU A 130 -14.36 5.84 -12.63
N SER A 131 -15.57 5.89 -13.14
CA SER A 131 -16.79 5.71 -12.32
C SER A 131 -17.12 4.26 -11.99
N GLN A 132 -16.29 3.29 -12.40
CA GLN A 132 -16.45 1.90 -12.01
C GLN A 132 -15.88 1.63 -10.61
N PRO A 133 -16.38 0.58 -9.91
CA PRO A 133 -15.69 0.01 -8.76
C PRO A 133 -14.26 -0.39 -9.13
N LYS A 134 -13.29 0.08 -8.36
CA LYS A 134 -11.87 0.00 -8.72
C LYS A 134 -10.96 0.07 -7.51
N VAL A 135 -9.73 -0.40 -7.67
CA VAL A 135 -8.64 -0.09 -6.74
C VAL A 135 -8.01 1.23 -7.19
N ILE A 136 -7.71 2.11 -6.23
CA ILE A 136 -6.99 3.36 -6.46
C ILE A 136 -5.67 3.31 -5.72
N SER A 137 -4.59 3.68 -6.40
CA SER A 137 -3.24 3.70 -5.83
C SER A 137 -2.51 4.98 -6.22
N GLN A 138 -1.51 5.37 -5.41
CA GLN A 138 -0.62 6.47 -5.81
C GLN A 138 0.15 6.06 -7.06
N ASN A 139 0.07 6.87 -8.13
CA ASN A 139 0.83 6.63 -9.34
C ASN A 139 2.33 6.89 -9.09
N ILE A 140 2.65 7.99 -8.40
CA ILE A 140 4.03 8.28 -7.98
C ILE A 140 4.32 7.45 -6.73
N VAL A 141 5.23 6.49 -6.86
CA VAL A 141 5.56 5.57 -5.77
C VAL A 141 6.46 6.27 -4.75
N ALA A 142 6.13 6.11 -3.46
CA ALA A 142 6.94 6.60 -2.36
C ALA A 142 8.24 5.79 -2.26
N HIS A 143 9.38 6.46 -2.24
CA HIS A 143 10.69 5.88 -1.93
C HIS A 143 11.15 6.34 -0.55
N VAL A 144 11.71 5.42 0.22
CA VAL A 144 12.21 5.64 1.57
C VAL A 144 13.66 5.17 1.61
N GLU A 145 14.58 6.05 2.03
CA GLU A 145 16.03 5.79 2.05
C GLU A 145 16.53 5.25 3.42
N TYR A 146 15.74 5.39 4.50
CA TYR A 146 16.14 5.02 5.85
C TYR A 146 15.05 4.19 6.57
N PRO A 147 15.40 3.11 7.30
CA PRO A 147 16.76 2.60 7.57
C PRO A 147 17.39 1.85 6.39
N THR A 148 16.58 1.42 5.43
CA THR A 148 17.01 0.74 4.20
C THR A 148 16.24 1.30 3.01
N ASP A 149 16.84 1.26 1.81
CA ASP A 149 16.18 1.71 0.58
C ASP A 149 15.03 0.79 0.21
N HIS A 150 13.80 1.32 0.21
CA HIS A 150 12.61 0.61 -0.22
C HIS A 150 11.56 1.52 -0.83
N ILE A 151 10.52 0.91 -1.37
CA ILE A 151 9.32 1.62 -1.81
C ILE A 151 8.12 1.21 -1.01
N ILE A 152 7.11 2.07 -1.00
CA ILE A 152 5.81 1.76 -0.40
C ILE A 152 4.74 1.98 -1.46
N LEU A 153 4.09 0.88 -1.86
CA LEU A 153 2.87 0.96 -2.62
C LEU A 153 1.71 1.30 -1.68
N MET A 154 0.91 2.30 -2.07
CA MET A 154 -0.21 2.78 -1.27
C MET A 154 -1.50 2.69 -2.07
N ALA A 155 -2.39 1.80 -1.63
CA ALA A 155 -3.65 1.53 -2.30
C ALA A 155 -4.83 1.48 -1.33
N THR A 156 -6.02 1.81 -1.84
CA THR A 156 -7.32 1.50 -1.23
C THR A 156 -8.29 1.18 -2.36
N PHE A 157 -9.53 0.77 -2.05
CA PHE A 157 -10.52 0.53 -3.09
C PHE A 157 -11.74 1.42 -2.93
N ASP A 158 -12.33 1.72 -4.08
CA ASP A 158 -13.48 2.56 -4.26
C ASP A 158 -14.61 1.74 -4.89
N GLN A 159 -15.76 1.70 -4.22
CA GLN A 159 -16.99 1.08 -4.72
C GLN A 159 -17.98 2.11 -5.30
N GLN A 160 -17.73 3.41 -5.10
CA GLN A 160 -18.66 4.49 -5.42
C GLN A 160 -18.36 5.12 -6.79
N GLY A 161 -17.18 4.88 -7.37
CA GLY A 161 -16.82 5.44 -8.67
C GLY A 161 -16.33 6.89 -8.58
N ILE A 162 -15.56 7.22 -7.54
CA ILE A 162 -14.99 8.56 -7.36
C ILE A 162 -14.07 8.92 -8.53
N LEU A 163 -14.01 10.21 -8.87
CA LEU A 163 -13.10 10.70 -9.90
C LEU A 163 -11.74 11.05 -9.31
N THR A 164 -10.70 10.78 -10.09
CA THR A 164 -9.31 10.96 -9.64
C THR A 164 -8.51 11.75 -10.67
N LEU A 165 -7.38 12.33 -10.24
CA LEU A 165 -6.42 13.04 -11.09
C LEU A 165 -5.27 12.12 -11.53
N ASP A 166 -4.45 12.53 -12.49
CA ASP A 166 -3.39 11.70 -13.12
C ASP A 166 -2.28 11.17 -12.17
N THR A 167 -2.18 11.75 -10.96
CA THR A 167 -1.35 11.27 -9.84
C THR A 167 -1.89 10.01 -9.17
N VAL A 168 -3.06 9.52 -9.58
CA VAL A 168 -3.70 8.29 -9.11
C VAL A 168 -3.76 7.29 -10.25
N GLU A 169 -3.31 6.06 -10.00
CA GLU A 169 -3.58 4.93 -10.87
C GLU A 169 -4.88 4.24 -10.45
N ASN A 170 -5.74 3.97 -11.43
CA ASN A 170 -7.08 3.42 -11.24
C ASN A 170 -7.17 2.06 -11.90
N THR A 171 -7.26 1.00 -11.11
CA THR A 171 -7.28 -0.38 -11.56
C THR A 171 -8.69 -0.96 -11.48
N VAL A 172 -9.28 -1.25 -12.64
CA VAL A 172 -10.54 -1.99 -12.76
C VAL A 172 -10.21 -3.48 -12.92
N VAL A 173 -10.72 -4.30 -12.00
CA VAL A 173 -10.53 -5.76 -12.05
C VAL A 173 -11.49 -6.35 -13.09
N THR A 174 -10.94 -6.95 -14.15
CA THR A 174 -11.73 -7.51 -15.26
C THR A 174 -12.14 -8.96 -14.99
N ASN A 175 -11.38 -9.69 -14.18
CA ASN A 175 -11.72 -11.03 -13.74
C ASN A 175 -12.50 -11.00 -12.42
N LYS A 176 -13.81 -11.23 -12.51
CA LYS A 176 -14.76 -11.18 -11.37
C LYS A 176 -14.47 -12.17 -10.23
N ASN A 177 -13.59 -13.14 -10.44
CA ASN A 177 -13.16 -14.04 -9.37
C ASN A 177 -12.27 -13.33 -8.34
N PHE A 178 -11.58 -12.25 -8.73
CA PHE A 178 -10.72 -11.48 -7.84
C PHE A 178 -11.48 -10.28 -7.26
N SER A 179 -11.51 -10.20 -5.93
CA SER A 179 -12.16 -9.08 -5.23
C SER A 179 -11.25 -7.85 -5.14
N LEU A 180 -11.85 -6.66 -5.08
CA LEU A 180 -11.09 -5.41 -4.87
C LEU A 180 -10.29 -5.44 -3.56
N GLY A 181 -10.86 -6.01 -2.49
CA GLY A 181 -10.20 -6.16 -1.20
C GLY A 181 -8.95 -7.04 -1.29
N PHE A 182 -9.03 -8.18 -1.99
CA PHE A 182 -7.88 -9.05 -2.21
C PHE A 182 -6.75 -8.32 -2.95
N ILE A 183 -7.09 -7.66 -4.07
CA ILE A 183 -6.11 -6.89 -4.86
C ILE A 183 -5.48 -5.77 -4.04
N THR A 184 -6.29 -5.08 -3.22
CA THR A 184 -5.82 -4.02 -2.32
C THR A 184 -4.88 -4.57 -1.25
N SER A 185 -5.15 -5.75 -0.69
CA SER A 185 -4.27 -6.41 0.27
C SER A 185 -2.92 -6.76 -0.34
N LEU A 186 -2.91 -7.24 -1.58
CA LEU A 186 -1.65 -7.52 -2.28
C LEU A 186 -0.87 -6.24 -2.57
N LEU A 187 -1.50 -5.21 -3.14
CA LEU A 187 -0.81 -3.96 -3.48
C LEU A 187 -0.24 -3.25 -2.27
N ASN A 188 -0.87 -3.36 -1.10
CA ASN A 188 -0.33 -2.79 0.13
C ASN A 188 0.70 -3.69 0.82
N SER A 189 0.98 -4.90 0.35
CA SER A 189 1.90 -5.81 1.02
C SER A 189 3.37 -5.42 0.81
N ASN A 190 4.18 -5.77 1.80
CA ASN A 190 5.63 -5.70 1.76
C ASN A 190 6.20 -6.50 0.58
N PHE A 191 5.63 -7.68 0.30
CA PHE A 191 6.04 -8.50 -0.84
C PHE A 191 5.87 -7.78 -2.19
N PHE A 192 4.73 -7.12 -2.43
CA PHE A 192 4.51 -6.41 -3.70
C PHE A 192 5.38 -5.17 -3.84
N SER A 193 5.56 -4.42 -2.74
CA SER A 193 6.46 -3.28 -2.72
C SER A 193 7.90 -3.71 -3.03
N TRP A 194 8.40 -4.75 -2.36
CA TRP A 194 9.71 -5.34 -2.64
C TRP A 194 9.83 -5.83 -4.08
N TYR A 195 8.84 -6.59 -4.58
CA TYR A 195 8.89 -7.14 -5.93
C TYR A 195 8.93 -6.05 -6.99
N ALA A 196 8.07 -5.03 -6.86
CA ALA A 196 8.04 -3.90 -7.78
C ALA A 196 9.37 -3.15 -7.76
N TYR A 197 9.92 -2.88 -6.57
CA TYR A 197 11.20 -2.19 -6.47
C TYR A 197 12.34 -2.97 -7.14
N ARG A 198 12.40 -4.28 -6.90
CA ARG A 198 13.50 -5.12 -7.38
C ARG A 198 13.41 -5.49 -8.86
N PHE A 199 12.22 -5.84 -9.34
CA PHE A 199 12.07 -6.49 -10.65
C PHE A 199 11.30 -5.67 -11.69
N ILE A 200 10.64 -4.59 -11.27
CA ILE A 200 9.90 -3.71 -12.19
C ILE A 200 10.65 -2.39 -12.35
N PHE A 201 10.99 -1.74 -11.24
CA PHE A 201 11.70 -0.46 -11.22
C PHE A 201 13.23 -0.58 -11.13
N ALA A 202 13.76 -1.81 -11.01
CA ALA A 202 15.20 -2.08 -10.97
C ALA A 202 15.98 -1.19 -9.97
N LYS A 203 15.40 -0.97 -8.78
CA LYS A 203 15.90 -0.09 -7.70
C LYS A 203 16.00 1.41 -8.03
N ALA A 204 15.20 1.92 -8.96
CA ALA A 204 15.16 3.35 -9.23
C ALA A 204 14.79 4.17 -7.98
N LEU A 205 15.50 5.27 -7.73
CA LEU A 205 15.23 6.18 -6.60
C LEU A 205 14.07 7.16 -6.88
N ARG A 206 13.87 7.54 -8.15
CA ARG A 206 12.90 8.56 -8.57
C ARG A 206 12.17 8.11 -9.83
N THR A 207 11.11 8.83 -10.19
CA THR A 207 10.38 8.65 -11.46
C THR A 207 9.71 7.28 -11.61
N MET A 208 9.39 6.63 -10.49
CA MET A 208 8.63 5.38 -10.46
C MET A 208 7.13 5.69 -10.57
N HIS A 209 6.59 5.51 -11.78
CA HIS A 209 5.17 5.62 -12.06
C HIS A 209 4.55 4.22 -12.12
N LEU A 210 3.58 3.92 -11.25
CA LEU A 210 2.87 2.64 -11.18
C LEU A 210 1.78 2.52 -12.26
N GLU A 211 2.12 2.83 -13.51
CA GLU A 211 1.17 2.75 -14.63
C GLU A 211 0.77 1.32 -14.97
N ASP A 212 -0.27 1.15 -15.78
CA ASP A 212 -0.75 -0.13 -16.33
C ASP A 212 0.38 -1.08 -16.78
N TYR A 213 1.37 -0.57 -17.52
CA TYR A 213 2.53 -1.36 -17.95
C TYR A 213 3.37 -1.90 -16.78
N HIS A 214 3.54 -1.12 -15.71
CA HIS A 214 4.33 -1.51 -14.54
C HIS A 214 3.52 -2.41 -13.61
N ILE A 215 2.34 -1.96 -13.18
CA ILE A 215 1.47 -2.73 -12.27
C ILE A 215 1.09 -4.07 -12.90
N GLY A 216 0.90 -4.12 -14.22
CA GLY A 216 0.58 -5.32 -14.98
C GLY A 216 1.62 -6.44 -14.85
N LYS A 217 2.89 -6.11 -14.55
CA LYS A 217 4.00 -7.07 -14.38
C LYS A 217 4.02 -7.74 -13.01
N LEU A 218 3.22 -7.29 -12.04
CA LEU A 218 3.15 -7.90 -10.70
C LEU A 218 2.65 -9.34 -10.80
N PRO A 219 3.25 -10.29 -10.07
CA PRO A 219 2.80 -11.67 -10.07
C PRO A 219 1.54 -11.79 -9.23
N ILE A 220 0.50 -12.43 -9.78
CA ILE A 220 -0.75 -12.71 -9.08
C ILE A 220 -0.92 -14.21 -8.91
N ARG A 221 -1.09 -14.68 -7.67
CA ARG A 221 -1.39 -16.09 -7.40
C ARG A 221 -2.73 -16.48 -8.03
N ARG A 222 -2.76 -17.58 -8.79
CA ARG A 222 -4.00 -18.20 -9.28
C ARG A 222 -4.83 -18.70 -8.10
N ILE A 223 -6.08 -18.27 -8.01
CA ILE A 223 -7.00 -18.73 -6.96
C ILE A 223 -7.93 -19.80 -7.53
N PHE A 224 -7.99 -20.95 -6.86
CA PHE A 224 -8.86 -22.05 -7.25
C PHE A 224 -10.12 -22.04 -6.38
N PHE A 225 -11.25 -21.65 -6.97
CA PHE A 225 -12.55 -21.57 -6.28
C PHE A 225 -13.24 -22.94 -6.19
N THR A 226 -12.62 -23.88 -5.47
CA THR A 226 -13.06 -25.27 -5.29
C THR A 226 -13.89 -25.46 -4.02
N THR A 227 -13.78 -24.57 -3.04
CA THR A 227 -14.51 -24.66 -1.78
C THR A 227 -15.92 -24.07 -1.94
N SER A 228 -16.95 -24.75 -1.40
CA SER A 228 -18.32 -24.23 -1.47
C SER A 228 -18.44 -22.84 -0.80
N LYS A 229 -19.28 -21.95 -1.34
CA LYS A 229 -19.49 -20.59 -0.81
C LYS A 229 -19.84 -20.59 0.69
N THR A 230 -20.68 -21.53 1.12
CA THR A 230 -21.09 -21.68 2.53
C THR A 230 -19.92 -22.09 3.41
N THR A 231 -19.11 -23.04 2.97
CA THR A 231 -17.91 -23.49 3.70
C THR A 231 -16.88 -22.36 3.79
N ARG A 232 -16.63 -21.65 2.68
CA ARG A 232 -15.71 -20.49 2.68
C ARG A 232 -16.15 -19.45 3.69
N LYS A 233 -17.42 -19.03 3.64
CA LYS A 233 -17.97 -18.06 4.58
C LYS A 233 -17.75 -18.51 6.03
N LYS A 234 -18.09 -19.75 6.39
CA LYS A 234 -17.87 -20.28 7.75
C LYS A 234 -16.40 -20.24 8.17
N MET A 235 -15.49 -20.64 7.30
CA MET A 235 -14.05 -20.63 7.60
C MET A 235 -13.50 -19.22 7.76
N VAL A 236 -13.91 -18.28 6.90
CA VAL A 236 -13.53 -16.89 7.02
C VAL A 236 -14.09 -16.29 8.31
N GLU A 237 -15.38 -16.46 8.61
CA GLU A 237 -15.99 -15.96 9.87
C GLU A 237 -15.25 -16.48 11.12
N LYS A 238 -14.83 -17.76 11.14
CA LYS A 238 -13.99 -18.30 12.22
C LYS A 238 -12.69 -17.49 12.38
N MET A 239 -12.00 -17.19 11.28
CA MET A 239 -10.76 -16.41 11.28
C MET A 239 -10.98 -14.92 11.57
N LYS A 240 -12.14 -14.34 11.20
CA LYS A 240 -12.53 -12.98 11.60
C LYS A 240 -12.61 -12.87 13.11
N THR A 241 -13.31 -13.80 13.77
CA THR A 241 -13.40 -13.83 15.24
C THR A 241 -12.02 -13.95 15.88
N MET A 242 -11.10 -14.72 15.29
CA MET A 242 -9.72 -14.82 15.77
C MET A 242 -8.96 -13.50 15.61
N ASP A 243 -9.05 -12.84 14.45
CA ASP A 243 -8.48 -11.51 14.22
C ASP A 243 -9.00 -10.51 15.26
N GLU A 244 -10.31 -10.40 15.44
CA GLU A 244 -10.94 -9.48 16.39
C GLU A 244 -10.47 -9.69 17.84
N ASN A 245 -10.13 -10.93 18.21
CA ASN A 245 -9.61 -11.29 19.52
C ASN A 245 -8.06 -11.32 19.59
N PHE A 246 -7.36 -10.72 18.62
CA PHE A 246 -5.89 -10.64 18.56
C PHE A 246 -5.17 -12.00 18.49
N LYS A 247 -5.87 -13.06 18.04
CA LYS A 247 -5.36 -14.43 17.92
C LYS A 247 -4.68 -14.67 16.57
N TYR A 248 -3.68 -13.85 16.24
CA TYR A 248 -3.04 -13.84 14.91
C TYR A 248 -2.38 -15.17 14.52
N ASN A 249 -1.71 -15.83 15.47
CA ASN A 249 -1.11 -17.15 15.23
C ASN A 249 -2.16 -18.21 14.88
N GLU A 250 -3.35 -18.14 15.50
CA GLU A 250 -4.45 -19.06 15.15
C GLU A 250 -4.94 -18.79 13.72
N VAL A 251 -5.05 -17.52 13.30
CA VAL A 251 -5.39 -17.17 11.91
C VAL A 251 -4.34 -17.76 10.94
N LEU A 252 -3.05 -17.55 11.23
CA LEU A 252 -1.96 -18.04 10.39
C LEU A 252 -1.94 -19.58 10.28
N ASN A 253 -2.24 -20.30 11.36
CA ASN A 253 -2.36 -21.75 11.35
C ASN A 253 -3.53 -22.20 10.45
N ASN A 254 -4.70 -21.54 10.53
CA ASN A 254 -5.83 -21.86 9.66
C ASN A 254 -5.54 -21.54 8.19
N VAL A 255 -4.75 -20.49 7.91
CA VAL A 255 -4.30 -20.17 6.54
C VAL A 255 -3.35 -21.24 6.01
N GLU A 256 -2.45 -21.75 6.84
CA GLU A 256 -1.53 -22.82 6.47
C GLU A 256 -2.26 -24.14 6.19
N GLU A 257 -3.29 -24.48 6.97
CA GLU A 257 -4.20 -25.59 6.68
C GLU A 257 -4.95 -25.43 5.34
N CYS A 258 -5.22 -24.19 4.92
CA CYS A 258 -5.82 -23.91 3.61
C CYS A 258 -4.83 -24.06 2.45
N LEU A 259 -3.52 -24.08 2.72
CA LEU A 259 -2.46 -24.05 1.72
C LEU A 259 -1.49 -25.24 1.88
N PRO A 260 -1.99 -26.49 1.81
CA PRO A 260 -1.17 -27.66 2.00
C PRO A 260 -0.03 -27.74 0.98
N LYS A 261 1.17 -28.08 1.44
CA LYS A 261 2.37 -28.25 0.62
C LYS A 261 2.85 -29.70 0.62
N ASP A 262 3.45 -30.13 -0.49
CA ASP A 262 4.13 -31.42 -0.58
C ASP A 262 5.49 -31.40 0.15
N LYS A 263 6.19 -32.54 0.18
CA LYS A 263 7.51 -32.67 0.82
C LYS A 263 8.59 -31.76 0.20
N LYS A 264 8.37 -31.26 -1.01
CA LYS A 264 9.27 -30.34 -1.72
C LYS A 264 8.86 -28.87 -1.53
N GLY A 265 7.83 -28.59 -0.73
CA GLY A 265 7.33 -27.24 -0.47
C GLY A 265 6.38 -26.69 -1.55
N ASN A 266 5.97 -27.48 -2.54
CA ASN A 266 5.04 -27.04 -3.57
C ASN A 266 3.59 -27.15 -3.10
N PHE A 267 2.74 -26.22 -3.49
CA PHE A 267 1.30 -26.30 -3.18
C PHE A 267 0.65 -27.54 -3.80
N ILE A 268 -0.18 -28.23 -3.01
CA ILE A 268 -1.01 -29.34 -3.45
C ILE A 268 -2.32 -28.77 -4.00
N THR A 269 -2.31 -28.35 -5.26
CA THR A 269 -3.39 -27.54 -5.88
C THR A 269 -4.77 -28.15 -5.86
N ASN A 270 -4.90 -29.48 -5.82
CA ASN A 270 -6.20 -30.16 -5.74
C ASN A 270 -6.75 -30.29 -4.31
N LYS A 271 -5.95 -29.94 -3.29
CA LYS A 271 -6.34 -29.94 -1.88
C LYS A 271 -6.36 -28.55 -1.25
N GLU A 272 -5.75 -27.56 -1.90
CA GLU A 272 -5.75 -26.19 -1.39
C GLU A 272 -7.15 -25.56 -1.42
N LYS A 273 -7.32 -24.62 -0.51
CA LYS A 273 -8.48 -23.74 -0.36
C LYS A 273 -8.02 -22.30 -0.50
N SER A 274 -7.30 -21.99 -1.59
CA SER A 274 -6.75 -20.65 -1.84
C SER A 274 -7.86 -19.59 -1.99
N ASP A 275 -9.07 -20.03 -2.34
CA ASP A 275 -10.28 -19.20 -2.34
C ASP A 275 -10.71 -18.72 -0.94
N VAL A 276 -10.48 -19.52 0.12
CA VAL A 276 -10.70 -19.09 1.50
C VAL A 276 -9.69 -18.01 1.90
N VAL A 277 -8.43 -18.16 1.50
CA VAL A 277 -7.37 -17.17 1.77
C VAL A 277 -7.63 -15.87 1.01
N HIS A 278 -8.12 -15.97 -0.23
CA HIS A 278 -8.59 -14.82 -1.01
C HIS A 278 -9.70 -14.05 -0.26
N ASP A 279 -10.74 -14.75 0.19
CA ASP A 279 -11.88 -14.14 0.88
C ASP A 279 -11.46 -13.55 2.25
N LEU A 280 -10.50 -14.16 2.94
CA LEU A 280 -9.90 -13.62 4.17
C LEU A 280 -9.14 -12.30 3.92
N LEU A 281 -8.23 -12.28 2.92
CA LEU A 281 -7.49 -11.07 2.57
C LEU A 281 -8.40 -9.94 2.11
N ALA A 282 -9.51 -10.27 1.44
CA ALA A 282 -10.54 -9.30 1.07
C ALA A 282 -11.20 -8.67 2.29
N TYR A 283 -11.60 -9.50 3.27
CA TYR A 283 -12.13 -9.02 4.54
C TYR A 283 -11.13 -8.15 5.31
N LEU A 284 -9.86 -8.57 5.40
CA LEU A 284 -8.85 -7.82 6.15
C LEU A 284 -8.63 -6.43 5.54
N ALA A 285 -8.67 -6.29 4.20
CA ALA A 285 -8.64 -4.98 3.55
C ALA A 285 -9.85 -4.10 3.93
N GLU A 286 -11.06 -4.67 3.91
CA GLU A 286 -12.29 -3.98 4.34
C GLU A 286 -12.20 -3.54 5.81
N HIS A 287 -11.67 -4.41 6.67
CA HIS A 287 -11.48 -4.14 8.08
C HIS A 287 -10.45 -3.02 8.30
N MET A 288 -9.31 -3.05 7.60
CA MET A 288 -8.30 -1.99 7.61
C MET A 288 -8.87 -0.63 7.16
N ILE A 289 -9.67 -0.60 6.09
CA ILE A 289 -10.34 0.62 5.62
C ILE A 289 -11.32 1.16 6.67
N THR A 290 -12.11 0.28 7.29
CA THR A 290 -13.06 0.65 8.33
C THR A 290 -12.36 1.24 9.56
N MET A 291 -11.26 0.62 10.00
CA MET A 291 -10.45 1.10 11.11
C MET A 291 -9.78 2.45 10.78
N ASN A 292 -9.25 2.62 9.56
CA ASN A 292 -8.68 3.89 9.12
C ASN A 292 -9.72 5.01 9.07
N LYS A 293 -10.95 4.75 8.59
CA LYS A 293 -12.06 5.71 8.66
C LYS A 293 -12.37 6.11 10.09
N LYS A 294 -12.43 5.15 11.02
CA LYS A 294 -12.65 5.43 12.45
C LYS A 294 -11.51 6.26 13.05
N LYS A 295 -10.25 5.96 12.70
CA LYS A 295 -9.07 6.74 13.11
C LYS A 295 -9.16 8.19 12.61
N GLN A 296 -9.47 8.38 11.33
CA GLN A 296 -9.64 9.71 10.74
C GLN A 296 -10.78 10.48 11.42
N MET A 297 -11.94 9.85 11.64
CA MET A 297 -13.07 10.47 12.33
C MET A 297 -12.70 10.93 13.75
N LEU A 298 -12.05 10.07 14.54
CA LEU A 298 -11.62 10.42 15.90
C LEU A 298 -10.61 11.56 15.90
N SER A 299 -9.65 11.52 14.98
CA SER A 299 -8.63 12.58 14.83
C SER A 299 -9.28 13.90 14.42
N SER A 300 -10.15 13.89 13.42
CA SER A 300 -10.88 15.08 12.93
C SER A 300 -11.72 15.71 14.05
N LYS A 301 -12.48 14.91 14.81
CA LYS A 301 -13.25 15.40 15.97
C LYS A 301 -12.38 16.14 17.00
N PHE A 302 -11.20 15.59 17.32
CA PHE A 302 -10.26 16.25 18.22
C PHE A 302 -9.70 17.54 17.62
N LEU A 303 -9.30 17.52 16.35
CA LEU A 303 -8.73 18.69 15.68
C LEU A 303 -9.74 19.84 15.54
N THR A 304 -10.99 19.54 15.16
CA THR A 304 -12.07 20.53 15.12
C THR A 304 -12.34 21.13 16.50
N TRP A 305 -12.38 20.29 17.54
CA TRP A 305 -12.49 20.75 18.92
C TRP A 305 -11.28 21.61 19.35
N LEU A 306 -10.07 21.24 18.93
CA LEU A 306 -8.85 21.98 19.23
C LEU A 306 -8.86 23.36 18.58
N GLU A 307 -9.30 23.45 17.31
CA GLU A 307 -9.52 24.70 16.59
C GLU A 307 -10.57 25.57 17.29
N SER A 308 -11.69 24.98 17.70
CA SER A 308 -12.81 25.72 18.30
C SER A 308 -12.54 26.15 19.74
N GLU A 309 -11.95 25.32 20.59
CA GLU A 309 -11.87 25.56 22.03
C GLU A 309 -10.54 26.12 22.50
N ILE A 310 -9.44 25.74 21.86
CA ILE A 310 -8.09 26.05 22.34
C ILE A 310 -7.41 27.09 21.44
N ILE A 311 -7.38 26.85 20.13
CA ILE A 311 -6.69 27.71 19.17
C ILE A 311 -7.52 28.95 18.86
N LYS A 312 -8.86 28.85 18.81
CA LYS A 312 -9.79 29.90 18.37
C LYS A 312 -9.38 30.46 16.99
N GLY A 313 -9.08 29.55 16.06
CA GLY A 313 -8.54 29.83 14.74
C GLY A 313 -8.23 28.54 13.98
N SER A 314 -7.56 28.62 12.82
CA SER A 314 -7.25 27.43 12.01
C SER A 314 -5.87 26.85 12.32
N ILE A 315 -5.79 25.52 12.37
CA ILE A 315 -4.51 24.78 12.41
C ILE A 315 -3.66 25.08 11.16
N ASN A 316 -4.27 25.49 10.04
CA ASN A 316 -3.55 25.81 8.81
C ASN A 316 -2.55 26.97 8.96
N ASP A 317 -2.83 27.88 9.90
CA ASP A 317 -2.06 29.09 10.16
C ASP A 317 -0.89 28.85 11.12
N LEU A 318 -0.83 27.66 11.72
CA LEU A 318 0.21 27.29 12.69
C LEU A 318 1.50 26.82 12.01
N LYS A 319 2.63 27.22 12.59
CA LYS A 319 3.93 26.57 12.34
C LYS A 319 3.87 25.14 12.87
N ASN A 320 4.52 24.21 12.17
CA ASN A 320 4.52 22.78 12.50
C ASN A 320 3.11 22.15 12.54
N LYS A 321 2.17 22.66 11.73
CA LYS A 321 0.79 22.15 11.63
C LYS A 321 0.66 20.66 11.37
N THR A 322 1.62 20.02 10.70
CA THR A 322 1.62 18.57 10.50
C THR A 322 1.73 17.82 11.83
N LYS A 323 2.60 18.27 12.76
CA LYS A 323 2.70 17.68 14.11
C LYS A 323 1.38 17.82 14.89
N VAL A 324 0.68 18.95 14.73
CA VAL A 324 -0.65 19.13 15.34
C VAL A 324 -1.67 18.18 14.72
N ARG A 325 -1.71 18.06 13.38
CA ARG A 325 -2.63 17.15 12.67
C ARG A 325 -2.39 15.69 13.00
N GLU A 326 -1.13 15.34 13.18
CA GLU A 326 -0.67 14.00 13.50
C GLU A 326 -0.29 13.89 14.98
N PHE A 327 -1.00 14.61 15.87
CA PHE A 327 -0.73 14.64 17.31
C PHE A 327 -0.59 13.26 17.97
N TYR A 328 -1.22 12.25 17.38
CA TYR A 328 -1.19 10.87 17.84
C TYR A 328 0.12 10.13 17.53
N LYS A 329 1.04 10.71 16.75
CA LYS A 329 2.37 10.16 16.47
C LYS A 329 3.39 10.49 17.56
N ASP A 330 3.22 11.64 18.23
CA ASP A 330 4.14 12.16 19.23
C ASP A 330 3.53 12.17 20.64
N SER A 331 4.27 12.69 21.62
CA SER A 331 3.78 12.85 22.99
C SER A 331 2.88 14.09 23.14
N PHE A 332 2.13 14.14 24.24
CA PHE A 332 1.40 15.34 24.62
C PHE A 332 2.32 16.56 24.77
N ASP A 333 3.53 16.35 25.29
CA ASP A 333 4.52 17.40 25.48
C ASP A 333 4.96 18.02 24.15
N GLU A 334 5.05 17.20 23.10
CA GLU A 334 5.38 17.69 21.76
C GLU A 334 4.23 18.53 21.17
N LEU A 335 2.98 18.09 21.33
CA LEU A 335 1.82 18.91 20.97
C LEU A 335 1.83 20.24 21.74
N MET A 336 2.08 20.20 23.05
CA MET A 336 2.16 21.38 23.91
C MET A 336 3.28 22.33 23.47
N SER A 337 4.45 21.79 23.11
CA SER A 337 5.59 22.54 22.59
C SER A 337 5.21 23.32 21.33
N VAL A 338 4.53 22.68 20.37
CA VAL A 338 4.06 23.33 19.14
C VAL A 338 3.02 24.42 19.44
N LEU A 339 2.11 24.19 20.38
CA LEU A 339 1.12 25.20 20.76
C LEU A 339 1.76 26.42 21.44
N LYS A 340 2.77 26.21 22.29
CA LYS A 340 3.57 27.29 22.90
C LYS A 340 4.38 28.06 21.85
N GLN A 341 4.97 27.36 20.89
CA GLN A 341 5.72 27.98 19.78
C GLN A 341 4.83 28.94 18.96
N ASN A 342 3.56 28.58 18.80
CA ASN A 342 2.58 29.41 18.10
C ASN A 342 1.85 30.41 19.01
N ARG A 343 2.32 30.60 20.25
CA ARG A 343 1.75 31.54 21.24
C ARG A 343 0.28 31.27 21.60
N ILE A 344 -0.22 30.06 21.36
CA ILE A 344 -1.55 29.62 21.80
C ILE A 344 -1.58 29.48 23.33
N PHE A 345 -0.46 28.96 23.87
CA PHE A 345 -0.17 28.94 25.31
C PHE A 345 1.06 29.79 25.63
N PRO A 346 1.14 30.37 26.84
CA PRO A 346 2.34 31.05 27.32
C PRO A 346 3.51 30.05 27.51
N LYS A 347 4.74 30.57 27.53
CA LYS A 347 5.94 29.74 27.73
C LYS A 347 5.92 29.02 29.08
N ILE A 348 5.56 29.75 30.13
CA ILE A 348 5.40 29.28 31.50
C ILE A 348 3.89 29.20 31.76
N LEU A 349 3.43 28.08 32.29
CA LEU A 349 2.03 27.84 32.65
C LEU A 349 1.90 27.95 34.17
N ASP A 350 0.84 28.62 34.62
CA ASP A 350 0.51 28.65 36.04
C ASP A 350 0.02 27.27 36.51
N LEU A 351 0.27 26.96 37.77
CA LEU A 351 -0.24 25.75 38.38
C LEU A 351 -1.78 25.78 38.36
N GLY A 352 -2.42 24.75 37.81
CA GLY A 352 -3.88 24.69 37.68
C GLY A 352 -4.47 25.51 36.52
N ASP A 353 -3.69 25.80 35.48
CA ASP A 353 -4.22 26.42 34.26
C ASP A 353 -5.35 25.56 33.66
N ARG A 354 -6.58 26.10 33.73
CA ARG A 354 -7.80 25.40 33.28
C ARG A 354 -7.78 25.04 31.80
N ARG A 355 -7.15 25.84 30.94
CA ARG A 355 -7.06 25.55 29.50
C ARG A 355 -6.11 24.38 29.25
N TYR A 356 -4.99 24.34 29.98
CA TYR A 356 -4.07 23.20 29.95
C TYR A 356 -4.77 21.91 30.38
N GLU A 357 -5.48 21.93 31.52
CA GLU A 357 -6.20 20.75 32.02
C GLU A 357 -7.28 20.28 31.04
N THR A 358 -8.02 21.22 30.45
CA THR A 358 -9.03 20.94 29.43
C THR A 358 -8.42 20.27 28.20
N LEU A 359 -7.30 20.80 27.71
CA LEU A 359 -6.55 20.22 26.60
C LEU A 359 -6.01 18.82 26.93
N LYS A 360 -5.40 18.64 28.11
CA LYS A 360 -4.87 17.34 28.54
C LYS A 360 -5.98 16.30 28.62
N LYS A 361 -7.11 16.64 29.22
CA LYS A 361 -8.26 15.74 29.36
C LYS A 361 -8.84 15.33 28.01
N ALA A 362 -9.01 16.27 27.07
CA ALA A 362 -9.50 15.98 25.73
C ALA A 362 -8.51 15.11 24.93
N TYR A 363 -7.20 15.41 25.04
CA TYR A 363 -6.14 14.62 24.43
C TYR A 363 -6.13 13.18 24.98
N ASP A 364 -6.14 13.00 26.29
CA ASP A 364 -6.10 11.67 26.92
C ASP A 364 -7.35 10.85 26.59
N SER A 365 -8.52 11.48 26.62
CA SER A 365 -9.78 10.85 26.20
C SER A 365 -9.72 10.38 24.74
N THR A 366 -9.13 11.18 23.85
CA THR A 366 -8.98 10.82 22.43
C THR A 366 -7.94 9.71 22.25
N MET A 367 -6.78 9.82 22.91
CA MET A 367 -5.68 8.86 22.80
C MET A 367 -6.01 7.50 23.39
N SER A 368 -6.84 7.42 24.44
CA SER A 368 -7.35 6.16 24.97
C SER A 368 -8.14 5.33 23.94
N LYS A 369 -8.73 6.00 22.93
CA LYS A 369 -9.46 5.35 21.82
C LYS A 369 -8.55 5.13 20.60
N LEU A 370 -7.69 6.10 20.28
CA LEU A 370 -6.80 6.01 19.12
C LEU A 370 -5.69 4.97 19.29
N LYS A 371 -5.08 4.87 20.47
CA LYS A 371 -3.97 3.95 20.73
C LYS A 371 -4.31 2.48 20.46
N PRO A 372 -5.39 1.89 21.03
CA PRO A 372 -5.74 0.50 20.72
C PRO A 372 -6.10 0.29 19.25
N LEU A 373 -6.74 1.28 18.61
CA LEU A 373 -7.07 1.23 17.18
C LEU A 373 -5.82 1.24 16.29
N MET A 374 -4.82 2.07 16.60
CA MET A 374 -3.55 2.13 15.87
C MET A 374 -2.71 0.86 16.07
N ASN A 375 -2.70 0.31 17.29
CA ASN A 375 -2.05 -0.97 17.56
C ASN A 375 -2.71 -2.10 16.74
N LYS A 376 -4.05 -2.11 16.68
CA LYS A 376 -4.80 -3.08 15.88
C LYS A 376 -4.51 -2.94 14.38
N LEU A 377 -4.51 -1.71 13.86
CA LEU A 377 -4.11 -1.42 12.46
C LEU A 377 -2.73 -2.00 12.15
N THR A 378 -1.73 -1.74 13.00
CA THR A 378 -0.35 -2.23 12.80
C THR A 378 -0.29 -3.75 12.84
N ALA A 379 -0.98 -4.38 13.80
CA ALA A 379 -0.97 -5.83 13.93
C ALA A 379 -1.70 -6.54 12.78
N THR A 380 -2.82 -5.98 12.31
CA THR A 380 -3.55 -6.50 11.14
C THR A 380 -2.76 -6.29 9.85
N ASP A 381 -2.03 -5.19 9.71
CA ASP A 381 -1.13 -4.95 8.58
C ASP A 381 -0.04 -6.03 8.50
N ASN A 382 0.65 -6.30 9.62
CA ASN A 382 1.63 -7.38 9.72
C ASN A 382 1.00 -8.75 9.45
N LEU A 383 -0.23 -9.00 9.94
CA LEU A 383 -0.95 -10.25 9.65
C LEU A 383 -1.18 -10.42 8.14
N ILE A 384 -1.58 -9.36 7.43
CA ILE A 384 -1.78 -9.40 5.99
C ILE A 384 -0.48 -9.79 5.29
N ASP A 385 0.66 -9.17 5.65
CA ASP A 385 1.96 -9.51 5.06
C ASP A 385 2.31 -10.99 5.26
N GLN A 386 2.14 -11.52 6.48
CA GLN A 386 2.40 -12.92 6.77
C GLN A 386 1.47 -13.87 5.98
N ILE A 387 0.20 -13.51 5.80
CA ILE A 387 -0.73 -14.28 4.96
C ILE A 387 -0.29 -14.23 3.49
N VAL A 388 0.16 -13.08 3.00
CA VAL A 388 0.67 -12.93 1.63
C VAL A 388 1.92 -13.79 1.43
N TYR A 389 2.89 -13.78 2.34
CA TYR A 389 4.06 -14.65 2.24
C TYR A 389 3.69 -16.13 2.17
N LYS A 390 2.74 -16.59 3.01
CA LYS A 390 2.21 -17.96 2.95
C LYS A 390 1.51 -18.25 1.63
N LEU A 391 0.69 -17.32 1.11
CA LEU A 391 -0.01 -17.46 -0.19
C LEU A 391 0.95 -17.57 -1.38
N TYR A 392 2.09 -16.88 -1.33
CA TYR A 392 3.13 -16.93 -2.37
C TYR A 392 4.15 -18.04 -2.14
N GLY A 393 4.04 -18.79 -1.03
CA GLY A 393 4.86 -19.97 -0.76
C GLY A 393 6.28 -19.63 -0.34
N LEU A 394 6.48 -18.46 0.29
CA LEU A 394 7.78 -18.04 0.79
C LEU A 394 8.17 -18.86 2.03
N THR A 395 9.45 -19.16 2.14
CA THR A 395 10.07 -19.73 3.34
C THR A 395 10.52 -18.63 4.29
N GLU A 396 10.83 -18.97 5.55
CA GLU A 396 11.37 -18.01 6.53
C GLU A 396 12.62 -17.27 6.02
N ASP A 397 13.52 -17.96 5.30
CA ASP A 397 14.72 -17.33 4.75
C ASP A 397 14.40 -16.41 3.57
N GLU A 398 13.41 -16.74 2.75
CA GLU A 398 12.94 -15.86 1.69
C GLU A 398 12.19 -14.64 2.23
N ILE A 399 11.43 -14.80 3.32
CA ILE A 399 10.78 -13.70 4.03
C ILE A 399 11.84 -12.73 4.55
N LYS A 400 12.93 -13.22 5.18
CA LYS A 400 14.04 -12.37 5.62
C LYS A 400 14.70 -11.59 4.47
N VAL A 401 14.73 -12.14 3.25
CA VAL A 401 15.25 -11.44 2.07
C VAL A 401 14.33 -10.29 1.67
N VAL A 402 13.01 -10.51 1.73
CA VAL A 402 12.00 -9.48 1.46
C VAL A 402 12.05 -8.39 2.54
N GLU A 403 11.99 -8.77 3.81
CA GLU A 403 11.92 -7.85 4.96
C GLU A 403 13.24 -7.16 5.28
N GLY A 404 14.39 -7.79 5.01
CA GLY A 404 15.69 -7.15 5.16
C GLY A 404 15.93 -6.02 4.15
N SER A 405 15.02 -5.84 3.20
CA SER A 405 15.02 -4.76 2.21
C SER A 405 13.94 -3.70 2.49
N LEU A 406 13.36 -3.66 3.69
CA LEU A 406 12.27 -2.76 4.10
C LEU A 406 12.63 -1.92 5.33
#